data_AF-A0A240ENM2-F1
#
_entry.id   AF-A0A240ENM2-F1
#
_cell.length_a   1.000
_cell.length_b   1.000
_cell.length_c   1.000
_cell.angle_alpha   90.00
_cell.angle_beta   90.00
_cell.angle_gamma   90.00
#
_symmetry.space_group_name_H-M   'P 1'
#
loop_
_entity.id
_entity.type
_entity.pdbx_description
1 polymer ?
#
loop_
_entity_poly.entity_id
_entity_poly.type
_entity_poly.pdbx_seq_one_letter_code
_entity_poly.pdbx_strand_id
1 'polypeptide(L)'
;MSKTAGADQSGTIAIPDESTLGVSVRHMMSENYYAYVSFSDAKADSTEPFDGFNNFFSDNQYFKSLEIGWVPSKESFYMQNSHLTVWHSDGPKDRSSENYGANWSTIQSFGDWVPFLRAGVAKGSEALYQSSVVAGMGYLGLGGTLGLGVGWAKPNASFDDTYNSELYYRMTFGPVSVTPNVQYLKRLPFNSQADSAWVFALRGNINISF
;
A
#
# COMPACT_ATOMS: atom_id res chain seq x y z
N MET A 1 -14.74 8.86 0.82
CA MET A 1 -13.64 8.65 1.78
C MET A 1 -12.35 8.70 0.99
N SER A 2 -11.44 9.61 1.35
CA SER A 2 -10.15 9.74 0.67
C SER A 2 -9.30 8.54 1.03
N LYS A 3 -8.79 7.83 0.02
CA LYS A 3 -7.73 6.82 0.09
C LYS A 3 -6.62 7.32 1.03
N THR A 4 -6.75 7.04 2.33
CA THR A 4 -5.62 7.16 3.25
C THR A 4 -4.74 6.01 2.85
N ALA A 5 -3.69 6.37 2.12
CA ALA A 5 -2.59 5.53 1.74
C ALA A 5 -2.14 4.66 2.92
N GLY A 6 -2.77 3.49 3.05
CA GLY A 6 -2.42 2.45 4.01
C GLY A 6 -1.04 1.92 3.68
N ALA A 7 -0.42 1.33 4.69
CA ALA A 7 0.98 0.98 4.80
C ALA A 7 1.56 0.02 3.73
N ASP A 8 0.83 -0.32 2.66
CA ASP A 8 1.08 -1.45 1.75
C ASP A 8 1.24 -1.09 0.26
N GLN A 9 1.53 0.17 -0.08
CA GLN A 9 1.64 0.59 -1.48
C GLN A 9 2.99 0.26 -2.13
N SER A 10 3.32 -1.03 -2.20
CA SER A 10 4.28 -1.56 -3.19
C SER A 10 3.65 -1.68 -4.59
N GLY A 11 2.31 -1.71 -4.70
CA GLY A 11 1.60 -1.96 -5.97
C GLY A 11 1.78 -3.38 -6.51
N THR A 12 2.46 -4.25 -5.77
CA THR A 12 2.64 -5.69 -6.04
C THR A 12 1.70 -6.55 -5.19
N ILE A 13 0.71 -5.94 -4.51
CA ILE A 13 -0.46 -6.62 -3.94
C ILE A 13 -1.66 -6.15 -4.75
N ALA A 14 -2.40 -7.09 -5.32
CA ALA A 14 -3.69 -6.82 -5.96
C ALA A 14 -4.77 -6.68 -4.87
N ILE A 15 -4.76 -5.57 -4.13
CA ILE A 15 -5.77 -5.30 -3.10
C ILE A 15 -7.12 -5.11 -3.80
N PRO A 16 -8.17 -5.88 -3.43
CA PRO A 16 -9.51 -5.72 -3.99
C PRO A 16 -10.07 -4.30 -3.76
N ASP A 17 -11.03 -3.90 -4.59
CA ASP A 17 -11.64 -2.57 -4.53
C ASP A 17 -12.33 -2.28 -3.17
N GLU A 18 -12.56 -1.00 -2.87
CA GLU A 18 -13.00 -0.46 -1.58
C GLU A 18 -14.38 -0.99 -1.09
N SER A 19 -15.15 -1.66 -1.95
CA SER A 19 -16.41 -2.34 -1.63
C SER A 19 -16.27 -3.82 -1.26
N THR A 20 -15.04 -4.34 -1.09
CA THR A 20 -14.82 -5.77 -0.83
C THR A 20 -15.40 -6.24 0.50
N LEU A 21 -16.23 -7.29 0.46
CA LEU A 21 -16.63 -8.01 1.66
C LEU A 21 -15.51 -8.97 2.06
N GLY A 22 -15.01 -8.84 3.29
CA GLY A 22 -13.94 -9.68 3.78
C GLY A 22 -13.87 -9.76 5.30
N VAL A 23 -13.16 -10.76 5.78
CA VAL A 23 -12.79 -10.94 7.17
C VAL A 23 -11.27 -10.86 7.29
N SER A 24 -10.80 -10.22 8.35
CA SER A 24 -9.40 -10.29 8.71
C SER A 24 -9.25 -10.51 10.20
N VAL A 25 -8.25 -11.29 10.56
CA VAL A 25 -7.95 -11.64 11.96
C VAL A 25 -6.48 -11.41 12.19
N ARG A 26 -6.17 -10.61 13.21
CA ARG A 26 -4.81 -10.45 13.73
C ARG A 26 -4.69 -11.19 15.05
N HIS A 27 -3.61 -11.94 15.21
CA HIS A 27 -3.29 -12.62 16.44
C HIS A 27 -1.84 -12.35 16.85
N MET A 28 -1.63 -11.89 18.08
CA MET A 28 -0.29 -11.80 18.67
C MET A 28 0.13 -13.20 19.10
N MET A 29 1.10 -13.78 18.39
CA MET A 29 1.65 -15.10 18.71
C MET A 29 2.62 -15.02 19.91
N SER A 30 3.22 -13.85 20.13
CA SER A 30 4.04 -13.52 21.30
C SER A 30 3.97 -12.02 21.60
N GLU A 31 4.87 -11.51 22.45
CA GLU A 31 5.00 -10.06 22.68
C GLU A 31 5.50 -9.31 21.45
N ASN A 32 6.28 -9.97 20.60
CA ASN A 32 6.96 -9.35 19.46
C ASN A 32 6.50 -9.84 18.10
N TYR A 33 5.84 -10.99 18.01
CA TYR A 33 5.40 -11.55 16.74
C TYR A 33 3.88 -11.59 16.63
N TYR A 34 3.39 -11.24 15.46
CA TYR A 34 1.97 -11.33 15.12
C TYR A 34 1.78 -12.05 13.78
N ALA A 35 0.63 -12.69 13.66
CA ALA A 35 0.11 -13.18 12.40
C ALA A 35 -1.13 -12.37 12.05
N TYR A 36 -1.32 -12.10 10.77
CA TYR A 36 -2.50 -11.45 10.24
C TYR A 36 -2.98 -12.22 9.01
N VAL A 37 -4.22 -12.67 9.03
CA VAL A 37 -4.83 -13.39 7.91
C VAL A 37 -5.96 -12.54 7.37
N SER A 38 -6.07 -12.45 6.06
CA SER A 38 -7.19 -11.79 5.40
C SER A 38 -7.81 -12.72 4.36
N PHE A 39 -9.13 -12.65 4.26
CA PHE A 39 -9.92 -13.36 3.28
C PHE A 39 -11.04 -12.45 2.81
N SER A 40 -11.13 -12.19 1.50
CA SER A 40 -12.12 -11.27 0.95
C SER A 40 -12.55 -11.66 -0.46
N ASP A 41 -13.64 -11.07 -0.92
CA ASP A 41 -14.07 -11.18 -2.32
C ASP A 41 -12.98 -10.61 -3.25
N ALA A 42 -12.55 -11.40 -4.23
CA ALA A 42 -11.57 -10.98 -5.24
C ALA A 42 -12.15 -10.02 -6.29
N LYS A 43 -13.48 -9.96 -6.43
CA LYS A 43 -14.23 -9.24 -7.46
C LYS A 43 -15.00 -8.05 -6.90
N ALA A 44 -14.50 -7.45 -5.83
CA ALA A 44 -15.09 -6.22 -5.35
C ALA A 44 -15.05 -5.16 -6.45
N ASP A 45 -16.22 -4.62 -6.79
CA ASP A 45 -16.39 -3.53 -7.74
C ASP A 45 -17.13 -2.42 -7.00
N SER A 46 -16.47 -1.27 -6.79
CA SER A 46 -17.06 -0.13 -6.09
C SER A 46 -18.19 0.53 -6.88
N THR A 47 -18.38 0.20 -8.16
CA THR A 47 -19.50 0.67 -8.97
C THR A 47 -20.80 -0.10 -8.71
N GLU A 48 -20.71 -1.33 -8.18
CA GLU A 48 -21.84 -2.22 -7.86
C GLU A 48 -21.74 -2.74 -6.39
N PRO A 49 -21.75 -1.86 -5.37
CA PRO A 49 -21.39 -2.21 -3.99
C PRO A 49 -22.36 -3.18 -3.30
N PHE A 50 -23.60 -3.32 -3.79
CA PHE A 50 -24.61 -4.22 -3.24
C PHE A 50 -24.51 -5.65 -3.79
N ASP A 51 -23.77 -5.87 -4.89
CA ASP A 51 -23.58 -7.18 -5.50
C ASP A 51 -22.46 -7.99 -4.84
N GLY A 52 -21.60 -7.35 -4.04
CA GLY A 52 -20.53 -8.01 -3.28
C GLY A 52 -21.03 -9.07 -2.28
N PHE A 53 -22.25 -8.93 -1.74
CA PHE A 53 -22.86 -9.96 -0.89
C PHE A 53 -23.28 -11.20 -1.67
N ASN A 54 -23.75 -11.07 -2.91
CA ASN A 54 -24.13 -12.20 -3.74
C ASN A 54 -22.89 -12.89 -4.32
N ASN A 55 -21.94 -12.11 -4.85
CA ASN A 55 -20.71 -12.61 -5.46
C ASN A 55 -19.87 -13.44 -4.49
N PHE A 56 -19.77 -13.04 -3.21
CA PHE A 56 -18.99 -13.76 -2.20
C PHE A 56 -19.44 -15.22 -2.03
N PHE A 57 -20.75 -15.50 -2.10
CA PHE A 57 -21.28 -16.87 -1.89
C PHE A 57 -21.57 -17.61 -3.21
N SER A 58 -21.77 -16.91 -4.32
CA SER A 58 -22.10 -17.53 -5.62
C SER A 58 -20.87 -17.78 -6.51
N ASP A 59 -19.86 -16.92 -6.44
CA ASP A 59 -18.76 -16.93 -7.39
C ASP A 59 -17.52 -17.69 -6.94
N ASN A 60 -17.35 -17.96 -5.64
CA ASN A 60 -16.24 -18.72 -5.09
C ASN A 60 -14.85 -18.21 -5.54
N GLN A 61 -14.68 -16.88 -5.68
CA GLN A 61 -13.42 -16.24 -6.05
C GLN A 61 -12.90 -15.39 -4.90
N TYR A 62 -11.70 -15.69 -4.43
CA TYR A 62 -11.23 -15.14 -3.18
C TYR A 62 -9.84 -14.56 -3.29
N PHE A 63 -9.66 -13.43 -2.63
CA PHE A 63 -8.36 -12.93 -2.25
C PHE A 63 -8.03 -13.45 -0.86
N LYS A 64 -6.81 -13.98 -0.70
CA LYS A 64 -6.33 -14.54 0.55
C LYS A 64 -4.94 -13.99 0.82
N SER A 65 -4.68 -13.57 2.06
CA SER A 65 -3.33 -13.22 2.47
C SER A 65 -2.99 -13.77 3.84
N LEU A 66 -1.69 -14.04 4.02
CA LEU A 66 -1.08 -14.37 5.29
C LEU A 66 0.11 -13.44 5.48
N GLU A 67 0.10 -12.72 6.58
CA GLU A 67 1.17 -11.86 7.02
C GLU A 67 1.74 -12.38 8.33
N ILE A 68 3.06 -12.42 8.41
CA ILE A 68 3.81 -12.63 9.64
C ILE A 68 4.65 -11.39 9.86
N GLY A 69 4.48 -10.77 11.02
CA GLY A 69 5.19 -9.56 11.35
C GLY A 69 5.86 -9.61 12.72
N TRP A 70 6.89 -8.80 12.83
CA TRP A 70 7.65 -8.51 14.03
C TRP A 70 7.46 -7.05 14.44
N VAL A 71 7.34 -6.82 15.74
CA VAL A 71 7.28 -5.51 16.39
C VAL A 71 8.15 -5.50 17.64
N PRO A 72 8.83 -4.38 17.97
CA PRO A 72 9.56 -4.26 19.23
C PRO A 72 8.64 -4.38 20.46
N SER A 73 7.41 -3.87 20.34
CA SER A 73 6.35 -3.97 21.32
C SER A 73 4.98 -3.70 20.67
N LYS A 74 3.89 -4.03 21.35
CA LYS A 74 2.52 -3.78 20.85
C LYS A 74 2.24 -2.29 20.64
N GLU A 75 2.81 -1.44 21.49
CA GLU A 75 2.65 0.02 21.45
C GLU A 75 3.40 0.65 20.28
N SER A 76 4.47 -0.01 19.83
CA SER A 76 5.33 0.48 18.75
C SER A 76 4.85 0.09 17.36
N PHE A 77 3.79 -0.72 17.26
CA PHE A 77 3.31 -1.35 16.02
C PHE A 77 3.20 -0.38 14.84
N TYR A 78 2.68 0.84 15.04
CA TYR A 78 2.44 1.78 13.95
C TYR A 78 3.72 2.40 13.36
N MET A 79 4.76 2.58 14.17
CA MET A 79 5.99 3.30 13.77
C MET A 79 7.21 2.39 13.71
N GLN A 80 7.11 1.17 14.23
CA GLN A 80 8.17 0.18 14.25
C GLN A 80 7.59 -1.21 14.03
N ASN A 81 7.75 -1.72 12.82
CA ASN A 81 7.36 -3.08 12.48
C ASN A 81 8.16 -3.58 11.26
N SER A 82 8.18 -4.89 11.10
CA SER A 82 8.69 -5.54 9.91
C SER A 82 7.83 -6.75 9.61
N HIS A 83 7.29 -6.87 8.41
CA HIS A 83 6.39 -7.96 8.08
C HIS A 83 6.57 -8.47 6.65
N LEU A 84 6.28 -9.76 6.49
CA LEU A 84 6.21 -10.47 5.24
C LEU A 84 4.77 -10.90 5.00
N THR A 85 4.22 -10.49 3.87
CA THR A 85 2.86 -10.81 3.44
C THR A 85 2.92 -11.62 2.16
N VAL A 86 2.37 -12.83 2.19
CA VAL A 86 2.11 -13.64 1.00
C VAL A 86 0.63 -13.58 0.68
N TRP A 87 0.29 -13.53 -0.61
CA TRP A 87 -1.09 -13.42 -1.05
C TRP A 87 -1.36 -14.24 -2.30
N HIS A 88 -2.63 -14.61 -2.47
CA HIS A 88 -3.17 -15.28 -3.64
C HIS A 88 -4.53 -14.69 -4.00
N SER A 89 -4.81 -14.55 -5.29
CA SER A 89 -6.13 -14.18 -5.81
C SER A 89 -6.53 -15.13 -6.93
N ASP A 90 -7.77 -15.61 -6.87
CA ASP A 90 -8.36 -16.47 -7.91
C ASP A 90 -8.66 -15.69 -9.21
N GLY A 91 -8.53 -14.36 -9.20
CA GLY A 91 -8.85 -13.48 -10.33
C GLY A 91 -10.35 -13.52 -10.71
N PRO A 92 -10.77 -12.89 -11.82
CA PRO A 92 -12.15 -12.97 -12.30
C PRO A 92 -12.44 -14.26 -13.10
N LYS A 93 -13.68 -14.80 -13.05
CA LYS A 93 -14.03 -16.12 -13.62
C LYS A 93 -13.82 -16.22 -15.13
N ASP A 94 -14.08 -15.13 -15.84
CA ASP A 94 -13.97 -15.04 -17.30
C ASP A 94 -12.51 -15.09 -17.79
N ARG A 95 -11.55 -14.80 -16.90
CA ARG A 95 -10.11 -14.93 -17.10
C ARG A 95 -9.43 -15.46 -15.84
N SER A 96 -9.71 -16.73 -15.52
CA SER A 96 -8.99 -17.43 -14.45
C SER A 96 -7.48 -17.31 -14.69
N SER A 97 -6.81 -16.62 -13.79
CA SER A 97 -5.37 -16.41 -13.81
C SER A 97 -4.84 -16.67 -12.41
N GLU A 98 -3.76 -17.42 -12.31
CA GLU A 98 -3.11 -17.67 -11.03
C GLU A 98 -2.37 -16.38 -10.64
N ASN A 99 -2.90 -15.66 -9.65
CA ASN A 99 -2.32 -14.41 -9.17
C ASN A 99 -1.79 -14.61 -7.75
N TYR A 100 -0.51 -14.35 -7.54
CA TYR A 100 0.10 -14.46 -6.23
C TYR A 100 1.33 -13.58 -6.12
N GLY A 101 1.74 -13.34 -4.88
CA GLY A 101 2.94 -12.56 -4.63
C GLY A 101 3.37 -12.58 -3.18
N ALA A 102 4.49 -11.92 -2.96
CA ALA A 102 5.08 -11.72 -1.64
C ALA A 102 5.53 -10.27 -1.50
N ASN A 103 5.32 -9.71 -0.31
CA ASN A 103 5.64 -8.32 0.01
C ASN A 103 6.33 -8.27 1.36
N TRP A 104 7.45 -7.57 1.41
CA TRP A 104 8.14 -7.22 2.63
C TRP A 104 7.97 -5.72 2.88
N SER A 105 7.65 -5.35 4.11
CA SER A 105 7.54 -3.96 4.53
C SER A 105 8.19 -3.82 5.90
N THR A 106 8.98 -2.78 6.05
CA THR A 106 9.61 -2.44 7.33
C THR A 106 9.61 -0.94 7.52
N ILE A 107 9.31 -0.52 8.74
CA ILE A 107 9.43 0.85 9.20
C ILE A 107 10.06 0.79 10.58
N GLN A 108 11.03 1.66 10.83
CA GLN A 108 11.73 1.74 12.10
C GLN A 108 11.79 3.20 12.55
N SER A 109 12.06 3.43 13.83
CA SER A 109 12.20 4.76 14.40
C SER A 109 13.45 4.82 15.26
N PHE A 110 14.34 5.77 14.97
CA PHE A 110 15.58 6.00 15.70
C PHE A 110 15.72 7.49 16.01
N GLY A 111 15.34 7.87 17.23
CA GLY A 111 15.14 9.29 17.56
C GLY A 111 14.09 9.91 16.65
N ASP A 112 14.42 11.02 16.00
CA ASP A 112 13.52 11.72 15.07
C ASP A 112 13.49 11.12 13.65
N TRP A 113 14.33 10.13 13.37
CA TRP A 113 14.44 9.52 12.03
C TRP A 113 13.55 8.28 11.91
N VAL A 114 12.81 8.22 10.82
CA VAL A 114 11.85 7.14 10.54
C VAL A 114 12.11 6.55 9.15
N PRO A 115 13.12 5.69 8.97
CA PRO A 115 13.37 5.01 7.71
C PRO A 115 12.29 3.95 7.44
N PHE A 116 11.97 3.75 6.16
CA PHE A 116 11.11 2.67 5.71
C PHE A 116 11.62 2.04 4.41
N LEU A 117 11.28 0.77 4.22
CA LEU A 117 11.51 0.01 3.01
C LEU A 117 10.31 -0.88 2.75
N ARG A 118 9.86 -0.92 1.51
CA ARG A 118 8.85 -1.83 0.98
C ARG A 118 9.41 -2.47 -0.26
N ALA A 119 9.26 -3.78 -0.40
CA ALA A 119 9.64 -4.50 -1.59
C ALA A 119 8.62 -5.59 -1.85
N GLY A 120 8.34 -5.89 -3.11
CA GLY A 120 7.43 -6.96 -3.43
C GLY A 120 7.64 -7.53 -4.82
N VAL A 121 7.13 -8.73 -4.98
CA VAL A 121 7.10 -9.46 -6.25
C VAL A 121 5.73 -10.08 -6.42
N ALA A 122 5.26 -10.13 -7.66
CA ALA A 122 3.97 -10.69 -8.01
C ALA A 122 4.00 -11.37 -9.37
N LYS A 123 3.13 -12.36 -9.52
CA LYS A 123 2.81 -13.01 -10.78
C LYS A 123 1.30 -12.96 -10.98
N GLY A 124 0.88 -12.89 -12.25
CA GLY A 124 -0.52 -12.85 -12.65
C GLY A 124 -0.96 -11.43 -13.01
N SER A 125 -1.96 -11.30 -13.88
CA SER A 125 -2.37 -10.05 -14.53
C SER A 125 -3.02 -9.02 -13.60
N GLU A 126 -3.47 -9.43 -12.41
CA GLU A 126 -4.18 -8.55 -11.47
C GLU A 126 -3.23 -7.62 -10.70
N ALA A 127 -1.94 -7.96 -10.60
CA ALA A 127 -0.95 -7.08 -9.98
C ALA A 127 -0.53 -5.97 -10.95
N LEU A 128 -0.45 -4.72 -10.47
CA LEU A 128 0.02 -3.59 -11.27
C LEU A 128 1.49 -3.75 -11.65
N TYR A 129 2.31 -4.24 -10.72
CA TYR A 129 3.74 -4.45 -10.90
C TYR A 129 4.10 -5.92 -10.69
N GLN A 130 5.04 -6.43 -11.49
CA GLN A 130 5.69 -7.72 -11.26
C GLN A 130 6.70 -7.65 -10.11
N SER A 131 7.32 -6.48 -9.94
CA SER A 131 8.29 -6.24 -8.88
C SER A 131 8.30 -4.76 -8.54
N SER A 132 8.50 -4.43 -7.28
CA SER A 132 8.69 -3.05 -6.85
C SER A 132 9.55 -2.95 -5.62
N VAL A 133 10.22 -1.81 -5.48
CA VAL A 133 10.98 -1.43 -4.30
C VAL A 133 10.70 0.04 -4.05
N VAL A 134 10.31 0.37 -2.83
CA VAL A 134 10.10 1.74 -2.36
C VAL A 134 10.85 1.91 -1.05
N ALA A 135 11.70 2.90 -0.96
CA ALA A 135 12.45 3.22 0.25
C ALA A 135 12.35 4.71 0.54
N GLY A 136 12.50 5.07 1.81
CA GLY A 136 12.47 6.47 2.19
C GLY A 136 12.76 6.68 3.66
N MET A 137 12.66 7.94 4.05
CA MET A 137 12.96 8.38 5.41
C MET A 137 12.10 9.58 5.77
N GLY A 138 11.49 9.52 6.95
CA GLY A 138 10.87 10.65 7.63
C GLY A 138 11.81 11.27 8.67
N TYR A 139 11.67 12.57 8.90
CA TYR A 139 12.31 13.30 9.98
C TYR A 139 11.27 14.12 10.75
N LEU A 140 11.20 13.89 12.06
CA LEU A 140 10.18 14.46 12.96
C LEU A 140 10.67 15.69 13.76
N GLY A 141 11.96 16.03 13.70
CA GLY A 141 12.59 17.05 14.55
C GLY A 141 12.29 18.52 14.19
N LEU A 142 11.38 18.79 13.25
CA LEU A 142 11.10 20.15 12.75
C LEU A 142 9.77 20.74 13.25
N GLY A 143 9.12 20.11 14.25
CA GLY A 143 7.75 20.47 14.63
C GLY A 143 6.70 20.05 13.59
N GLY A 144 7.10 19.15 12.69
CA GLY A 144 6.34 18.58 11.59
C GLY A 144 7.06 17.34 11.06
N THR A 145 6.57 16.75 9.98
CA THR A 145 7.21 15.58 9.35
C THR A 145 7.75 15.94 7.97
N LEU A 146 9.07 15.99 7.81
CA LEU A 146 9.73 16.03 6.51
C LEU A 146 9.93 14.60 6.02
N GLY A 147 9.45 14.27 4.83
CA GLY A 147 9.59 12.93 4.28
C GLY A 147 10.15 12.94 2.87
N LEU A 148 11.08 12.03 2.60
CA LEU A 148 11.58 11.71 1.27
C LEU A 148 11.32 10.24 0.98
N GLY A 149 10.77 9.94 -0.19
CA GLY A 149 10.59 8.58 -0.70
C GLY A 149 11.05 8.46 -2.15
N VAL A 150 11.58 7.30 -2.49
CA VAL A 150 11.95 6.90 -3.86
C VAL A 150 11.40 5.52 -4.14
N GLY A 151 10.97 5.29 -5.37
CA GLY A 151 10.39 4.05 -5.82
C GLY A 151 10.88 3.65 -7.19
N TRP A 152 11.02 2.34 -7.37
CA TRP A 152 11.18 1.66 -8.65
C TRP A 152 10.11 0.58 -8.74
N ALA A 153 9.55 0.39 -9.93
CA ALA A 153 8.70 -0.74 -10.19
C ALA A 153 8.79 -1.21 -11.63
N LYS A 154 8.64 -2.52 -11.82
CA LYS A 154 8.50 -3.18 -13.11
C LYS A 154 7.02 -3.42 -13.41
N PRO A 155 6.42 -2.73 -14.39
CA PRO A 155 5.04 -2.93 -14.79
C PRO A 155 4.72 -4.37 -15.17
N ASN A 156 3.50 -4.79 -14.88
CA ASN A 156 2.95 -6.07 -15.32
C ASN A 156 2.32 -5.98 -16.72
N ALA A 157 2.98 -5.23 -17.59
CA ALA A 157 2.64 -5.03 -18.99
C ALA A 157 3.96 -4.76 -19.74
N SER A 158 3.91 -4.74 -21.07
CA SER A 158 5.10 -4.49 -21.91
C SER A 158 5.48 -3.01 -21.93
N PHE A 159 5.76 -2.45 -20.76
CA PHE A 159 6.25 -1.09 -20.55
C PHE A 159 7.62 -1.11 -19.88
N ASP A 160 8.36 -0.02 -20.03
CA ASP A 160 9.62 0.17 -19.31
C ASP A 160 9.38 0.31 -17.80
N ASP A 161 10.42 -0.01 -17.03
CA ASP A 161 10.45 0.20 -15.58
C ASP A 161 10.16 1.65 -15.20
N THR A 162 9.28 1.86 -14.24
CA THR A 162 8.90 3.18 -13.74
C THR A 162 9.69 3.56 -12.50
N TYR A 163 9.95 4.87 -12.34
CA TYR A 163 10.61 5.43 -11.16
C TYR A 163 9.82 6.63 -10.65
N ASN A 164 9.73 6.76 -9.33
CA ASN A 164 9.09 7.89 -8.69
C ASN A 164 9.91 8.38 -7.50
N SER A 165 9.77 9.65 -7.17
CA SER A 165 10.27 10.21 -5.92
C SER A 165 9.32 11.27 -5.39
N GLU A 166 9.18 11.37 -4.08
CA GLU A 166 8.34 12.36 -3.41
C GLU A 166 9.10 13.00 -2.24
N LEU A 167 9.06 14.33 -2.18
CA LEU A 167 9.47 15.11 -1.01
C LEU A 167 8.24 15.84 -0.47
N TYR A 168 7.95 15.70 0.82
CA TYR A 168 6.83 16.37 1.46
C TYR A 168 7.20 16.95 2.82
N TYR A 169 6.46 17.97 3.26
CA TYR A 169 6.55 18.48 4.62
C TYR A 169 5.16 18.61 5.23
N ARG A 170 4.85 17.84 6.26
CA ARG A 170 3.57 17.90 6.96
C ARG A 170 3.66 18.82 8.18
N MET A 171 2.80 19.83 8.20
CA MET A 171 2.60 20.76 9.30
C MET A 171 1.23 20.53 9.94
N THR A 172 1.13 20.71 11.25
CA THR A 172 -0.14 20.57 11.99
C THR A 172 -0.44 21.85 12.76
N PHE A 173 -1.65 22.37 12.61
CA PHE A 173 -2.17 23.59 13.22
C PHE A 173 -3.51 23.27 13.90
N GLY A 174 -3.47 22.83 15.16
CA GLY A 174 -4.65 22.36 15.88
C GLY A 174 -5.34 21.20 15.14
N PRO A 175 -6.61 21.32 14.73
CA PRO A 175 -7.33 20.25 14.03
C PRO A 175 -6.96 20.12 12.54
N VAL A 176 -6.16 21.05 11.99
CA VAL A 176 -5.82 21.08 10.57
C VAL A 176 -4.39 20.62 10.35
N SER A 177 -4.17 19.72 9.38
CA SER A 177 -2.83 19.42 8.86
C SER A 177 -2.71 19.82 7.41
N VAL A 178 -1.57 20.40 7.03
CA VAL A 178 -1.24 20.82 5.66
C VAL A 178 0.07 20.18 5.23
N THR A 179 0.10 19.59 4.04
CA THR A 179 1.26 18.87 3.51
C THR A 179 1.52 19.26 2.05
N PRO A 180 2.33 20.29 1.78
CA PRO A 180 2.94 20.48 0.48
C PRO A 180 3.82 19.29 0.10
N ASN A 181 3.79 18.89 -1.16
CA ASN A 181 4.66 17.86 -1.71
C ASN A 181 5.06 18.18 -3.15
N VAL A 182 6.24 17.69 -3.52
CA VAL A 182 6.77 17.70 -4.89
C VAL A 182 7.10 16.27 -5.25
N GLN A 183 6.63 15.84 -6.42
CA GLN A 183 6.89 14.51 -6.94
C GLN A 183 7.55 14.58 -8.31
N TYR A 184 8.46 13.65 -8.56
CA TYR A 184 9.04 13.41 -9.87
C TYR A 184 8.69 11.99 -10.29
N LEU A 185 8.17 11.86 -11.51
CA LEU A 185 7.78 10.60 -12.12
C LEU A 185 8.57 10.43 -13.41
N LYS A 186 9.14 9.25 -13.64
CA LYS A 186 9.89 8.90 -14.85
C LYS A 186 9.35 7.62 -15.46
N ARG A 187 9.33 7.58 -16.80
CA ARG A 187 8.76 6.55 -17.67
C ARG A 187 7.27 6.40 -17.43
N LEU A 188 6.52 7.35 -17.97
CA LEU A 188 5.07 7.40 -17.93
C LEU A 188 4.50 6.42 -18.98
N PRO A 189 3.93 5.27 -18.59
CA PRO A 189 3.59 4.18 -19.52
C PRO A 189 2.49 4.53 -20.54
N PHE A 190 1.79 5.66 -20.35
CA PHE A 190 0.68 6.10 -21.19
C PHE A 190 0.86 7.50 -21.79
N ASN A 191 2.09 8.04 -21.80
CA ASN A 191 2.37 9.35 -22.41
C ASN A 191 3.51 9.26 -23.44
N SER A 192 3.16 9.37 -24.72
CA SER A 192 4.13 9.33 -25.83
C SER A 192 4.86 10.67 -26.06
N GLN A 193 4.46 11.75 -25.40
CA GLN A 193 4.99 13.10 -25.61
C GLN A 193 5.99 13.52 -24.52
N ALA A 194 5.98 12.85 -23.37
CA ALA A 194 6.88 13.16 -22.25
C ALA A 194 7.24 11.90 -21.47
N ASP A 195 8.55 11.67 -21.30
CA ASP A 195 9.10 10.55 -20.52
C ASP A 195 9.13 10.84 -19.01
N SER A 196 8.88 12.08 -18.59
CA SER A 196 8.86 12.45 -17.18
C SER A 196 7.89 13.57 -16.85
N ALA A 197 7.51 13.66 -15.58
CA ALA A 197 6.63 14.69 -15.05
C ALA A 197 7.09 15.16 -13.67
N TRP A 198 6.87 16.44 -13.41
CA TRP A 198 6.91 17.04 -12.09
C TRP A 198 5.49 17.35 -11.63
N VAL A 199 5.17 16.98 -10.39
CA VAL A 199 3.86 17.24 -9.79
C VAL A 199 4.08 18.05 -8.52
N PHE A 200 3.36 19.17 -8.41
CA PHE A 200 3.34 20.02 -7.23
C PHE A 200 1.93 19.96 -6.64
N ALA A 201 1.82 19.53 -5.38
CA ALA A 201 0.53 19.31 -4.75
C ALA A 201 0.50 19.81 -3.30
N LEU A 202 -0.71 20.09 -2.83
CA LEU A 202 -1.00 20.47 -1.46
C LEU A 202 -2.10 19.55 -0.92
N ARG A 203 -1.81 18.83 0.18
CA ARG A 203 -2.78 17.96 0.85
C ARG A 203 -3.23 18.60 2.17
N GLY A 204 -4.54 18.69 2.37
CA GLY A 204 -5.16 19.13 3.63
C GLY A 204 -5.87 17.98 4.34
N ASN A 205 -5.77 17.92 5.67
CA ASN A 205 -6.53 17.02 6.52
C ASN A 205 -7.17 17.81 7.66
N ILE A 206 -8.42 17.50 7.98
CA ILE A 206 -9.17 18.09 9.10
C ILE A 206 -9.61 16.96 10.01
N ASN A 207 -9.22 17.02 11.28
CA ASN A 207 -9.67 16.10 12.31
C ASN A 207 -10.80 16.74 13.11
N ILE A 208 -11.99 16.16 13.04
CA ILE A 208 -13.19 16.63 13.75
C ILE A 208 -13.45 15.64 14.89
N SER A 209 -13.30 16.11 16.13
CA SER A 209 -13.70 15.38 17.33
C SER A 209 -15.14 15.73 17.67
N PHE A 210 -16.00 14.72 17.82
CA PHE A 210 -17.36 14.85 18.36
C PHE A 210 -17.41 14.30 19.78
#